data_AF-A0A5N6HJM8-F1
#
_entry.id   AF-A0A5N6HJM8-F1
#
_cell.length_a   1.000
_cell.length_b   1.000
_cell.length_c   1.000
_cell.angle_alpha   90.00
_cell.angle_beta   90.00
_cell.angle_gamma   90.00
#
_symmetry.space_group_name_H-M   'P 1'
#
loop_
_entity.id
_entity.type
_entity.pdbx_description
1 polymer ?
#
loop_
_entity_poly.entity_id
_entity_poly.type
_entity_poly.pdbx_seq_one_letter_code
_entity_poly.pdbx_strand_id
1 'polypeptide(L)'
;MTSPAAPLRILLPAGCRSPHKHPTPVHHVERRPKRRSLACSSCQRKKVKCSGPPPCEACAATKSECFFEPLTDKRRRLTRKAVEKDMESYREVSMYLISILRSGKEDDVNNLVKEVQQASSLDSALADLQSLISGEKS
;
A
#
# COMPACT_ATOMS: atom_id res chain seq x y z
N MET A 1 16.66 30.86 26.60
CA MET A 1 15.40 31.62 26.52
C MET A 1 14.53 30.97 25.47
N THR A 2 13.53 30.19 25.88
CA THR A 2 12.62 29.45 25.01
C THR A 2 11.54 30.40 24.48
N SER A 3 11.43 30.54 23.15
CA SER A 3 10.36 31.33 22.53
C SER A 3 9.01 30.62 22.67
N PRO A 4 7.91 31.33 22.99
CA PRO A 4 6.60 30.71 23.10
C PRO A 4 6.01 30.38 21.73
N ALA A 5 5.33 29.23 21.64
CA ALA A 5 4.66 28.78 20.43
C ALA A 5 3.45 29.68 20.09
N ALA A 6 3.32 30.03 18.80
CA ALA A 6 2.24 30.87 18.31
C ALA A 6 0.86 30.14 18.38
N PRO A 7 -0.24 30.86 18.67
CA PRO A 7 -1.56 30.26 18.77
C PRO A 7 -2.08 29.77 17.41
N LEU A 8 -2.75 28.63 17.43
CA LEU A 8 -3.34 28.02 16.24
C LEU A 8 -4.52 28.85 15.72
N ARG A 9 -4.57 29.05 14.40
CA ARG A 9 -5.65 29.79 13.73
C ARG A 9 -6.91 28.93 13.67
N ILE A 10 -8.04 29.52 14.08
CA ILE A 10 -9.36 28.91 13.97
C ILE A 10 -9.81 29.00 12.49
N LEU A 11 -10.20 27.86 11.92
CA LEU A 11 -10.74 27.78 10.56
C LEU A 11 -12.23 28.15 10.57
N LEU A 12 -12.63 29.11 9.73
CA LEU A 12 -14.04 29.43 9.53
C LEU A 12 -14.74 28.35 8.68
N PRO A 13 -16.00 27.99 8.98
CA PRO A 13 -16.77 27.08 8.15
C PRO A 13 -16.95 27.63 6.73
N ALA A 14 -16.97 26.73 5.75
CA ALA A 14 -17.26 27.09 4.37
C ALA A 14 -18.67 27.70 4.29
N GLY A 15 -18.76 28.97 3.87
CA GLY A 15 -20.04 29.62 3.66
C GLY A 15 -20.81 28.93 2.52
N CYS A 16 -21.91 28.27 2.86
CA CYS A 16 -22.85 27.72 1.89
C CYS A 16 -23.55 28.86 1.13
N ARG A 17 -23.06 29.21 -0.06
CA ARG A 17 -23.85 29.98 -1.03
C ARG A 17 -24.78 29.01 -1.77
N SER A 18 -26.08 29.16 -1.56
CA SER A 18 -27.16 28.40 -2.21
C SER A 18 -27.58 29.06 -3.55
N PRO A 19 -28.55 28.54 -4.31
CA PRO A 19 -28.36 27.60 -5.41
C PRO A 19 -28.72 28.23 -6.77
N HIS A 20 -27.84 28.15 -7.76
CA HIS A 20 -28.16 28.58 -9.12
C HIS A 20 -28.34 27.40 -10.07
N LYS A 21 -29.61 27.25 -10.49
CA LYS A 21 -30.14 26.69 -11.76
C LYS A 21 -29.63 25.30 -12.17
N HIS A 22 -30.47 24.29 -11.98
CA HIS A 22 -30.32 22.96 -12.56
C HIS A 22 -30.64 22.98 -14.07
N PRO A 23 -29.70 22.59 -14.96
CA PRO A 23 -30.04 22.02 -16.25
C PRO A 23 -30.44 20.55 -16.05
N THR A 24 -31.45 20.12 -16.81
CA THR A 24 -32.01 18.77 -16.88
C THR A 24 -30.93 17.66 -16.96
N PRO A 25 -31.07 16.54 -16.24
CA PRO A 25 -30.08 15.47 -16.26
C PRO A 25 -30.24 14.63 -17.53
N VAL A 26 -29.50 14.99 -18.57
CA VAL A 26 -29.09 13.99 -19.56
C VAL A 26 -28.15 13.03 -18.84
N HIS A 27 -28.65 11.85 -18.48
CA HIS A 27 -27.85 10.74 -17.98
C HIS A 27 -27.00 10.17 -19.13
N HIS A 28 -26.02 10.94 -19.59
CA HIS A 28 -24.82 10.31 -20.12
C HIS A 28 -24.18 9.59 -18.94
N VAL A 29 -24.18 8.26 -18.98
CA VAL A 29 -23.24 7.46 -18.19
C VAL A 29 -21.86 7.73 -18.79
N GLU A 30 -21.35 8.95 -18.60
CA GLU A 30 -19.94 9.20 -18.74
C GLU A 30 -19.29 8.28 -17.72
N ARG A 31 -18.61 7.25 -18.23
CA ARG A 31 -17.67 6.48 -17.43
C ARG A 31 -16.70 7.49 -16.84
N ARG A 32 -16.95 7.93 -15.60
CA ARG A 32 -16.10 8.91 -14.92
C ARG A 32 -14.67 8.44 -15.12
N PRO A 33 -13.81 9.23 -15.77
CA PRO A 33 -12.45 8.82 -16.06
C PRO A 33 -11.83 8.35 -14.75
N LYS A 34 -11.42 7.07 -14.70
CA LYS A 34 -10.94 6.47 -13.46
C LYS A 34 -9.79 7.33 -12.95
N ARG A 35 -10.05 8.04 -11.84
CA ARG A 35 -9.16 9.08 -11.33
C ARG A 35 -7.83 8.42 -11.00
N ARG A 36 -6.83 8.59 -11.86
CA ARG A 36 -5.49 8.07 -11.61
C ARG A 36 -4.88 8.89 -10.48
N SER A 37 -4.50 8.22 -9.41
CA SER A 37 -3.87 8.85 -8.23
C SER A 37 -2.42 9.26 -8.46
N LEU A 38 -1.86 8.99 -9.64
CA LEU A 38 -0.51 9.40 -10.05
C LEU A 38 -0.62 10.32 -11.27
N ALA A 39 0.05 11.48 -11.23
CA ALA A 39 0.24 12.36 -12.38
C ALA A 39 1.36 11.84 -13.29
N CYS A 40 1.38 12.21 -14.59
CA CYS A 40 2.52 11.90 -15.46
C CYS A 40 3.79 12.62 -14.97
N SER A 41 4.95 12.15 -15.39
CA SER A 41 6.26 12.72 -15.03
C SER A 41 6.38 14.23 -15.33
N SER A 42 5.91 14.69 -16.50
CA SER A 42 5.92 16.11 -16.88
C SER A 42 5.02 16.95 -15.95
N CYS A 43 3.79 16.51 -15.66
CA CYS A 43 2.91 17.21 -14.74
C CYS A 43 3.43 17.19 -13.28
N GLN A 44 4.07 16.10 -12.85
CA GLN A 44 4.74 16.03 -11.55
C GLN A 44 5.86 17.07 -11.45
N ARG A 45 6.76 17.14 -12.44
CA ARG A 45 7.84 18.12 -12.49
C ARG A 45 7.32 19.56 -12.52
N LYS A 46 6.29 19.82 -13.32
CA LYS A 46 5.67 21.15 -13.49
C LYS A 46 4.71 21.54 -12.35
N LYS A 47 4.38 20.62 -11.42
CA LYS A 47 3.41 20.81 -10.33
C LYS A 47 2.03 21.29 -10.81
N VAL A 48 1.56 20.78 -11.96
CA VAL A 48 0.25 21.11 -12.55
C VAL A 48 -0.73 19.95 -12.46
N LYS A 49 -2.03 20.23 -12.57
CA LYS A 49 -3.08 19.21 -12.60
C LYS A 49 -2.89 18.28 -13.80
N CYS A 50 -2.84 16.98 -13.54
CA CYS A 50 -2.79 15.95 -14.59
C CYS A 50 -4.18 15.37 -14.81
N SER A 51 -4.66 15.32 -16.06
CA SER A 51 -5.97 14.74 -16.38
C SER A 51 -5.98 13.21 -16.34
N GLY A 52 -4.82 12.55 -16.40
CA GLY A 52 -4.69 11.11 -16.21
C GLY A 52 -4.24 10.36 -17.48
N PRO A 53 -5.11 9.89 -18.37
CA PRO A 53 -4.67 9.04 -19.49
C PRO A 53 -3.65 9.77 -20.38
N PRO A 54 -2.58 9.08 -20.86
CA PRO A 54 -1.61 9.67 -21.77
C PRO A 54 -2.18 9.80 -23.20
N PRO A 55 -1.92 10.91 -23.91
CA PRO A 55 -1.35 12.14 -23.38
C PRO A 55 -2.37 12.88 -22.51
N CYS A 56 -1.96 13.33 -21.32
CA CYS A 56 -2.84 14.14 -20.49
C CYS A 56 -3.02 15.54 -21.12
N GLU A 57 -4.10 16.24 -20.79
CA GLU A 57 -4.49 17.53 -21.42
C GLU A 57 -3.36 18.56 -21.39
N ALA A 58 -2.69 18.70 -20.23
CA ALA A 58 -1.56 19.61 -20.07
C ALA A 58 -0.36 19.24 -20.96
N CYS A 59 -0.09 17.94 -21.12
CA CYS A 59 0.99 17.47 -21.98
C CYS A 59 0.65 17.60 -23.46
N ALA A 60 -0.60 17.36 -23.84
CA ALA A 60 -1.09 17.56 -25.20
C ALA A 60 -0.97 19.03 -25.61
N ALA A 61 -1.42 19.95 -24.75
CA ALA A 61 -1.36 21.40 -25.00
C ALA A 61 0.08 21.93 -25.12
N THR A 62 1.00 21.40 -24.32
CA THR A 62 2.41 21.84 -24.30
C THR A 62 3.33 21.02 -25.20
N LYS A 63 2.79 20.03 -25.94
CA LYS A 63 3.54 19.07 -26.75
C LYS A 63 4.72 18.44 -25.99
N SER A 64 4.53 18.19 -24.70
CA SER A 64 5.56 17.60 -23.83
C SER A 64 5.38 16.09 -23.72
N GLU A 65 6.48 15.37 -23.50
CA GLU A 65 6.45 13.94 -23.24
C GLU A 65 5.53 13.59 -22.05
N CYS A 66 4.65 12.61 -22.24
CA CYS A 66 3.64 12.20 -21.26
C CYS A 66 3.77 10.72 -20.93
N PHE A 67 4.59 10.39 -19.93
CA PHE A 67 4.72 9.03 -19.42
C PHE A 67 4.33 8.93 -17.95
N PHE A 68 3.78 7.77 -17.59
CA PHE A 68 3.43 7.42 -16.22
C PHE A 68 4.39 6.34 -15.76
N GLU A 69 5.18 6.64 -14.74
CA GLU A 69 6.11 5.69 -14.16
C GLU A 69 5.47 5.08 -12.88
N PRO A 70 4.97 3.84 -12.92
CA PRO A 70 4.15 3.28 -11.84
C PRO A 70 4.89 3.15 -10.50
N LEU A 71 6.22 3.18 -10.52
CA LEU A 71 7.10 2.86 -9.38
C LEU A 71 7.67 4.09 -8.65
N THR A 72 7.34 5.30 -9.09
CA THR A 72 7.82 6.54 -8.46
C THR A 72 7.15 6.85 -7.13
N ASP A 73 5.93 6.34 -6.91
CA ASP A 73 5.25 6.46 -5.63
C ASP A 73 5.94 5.56 -4.59
N LYS A 74 6.82 6.17 -3.80
CA LYS A 74 7.56 5.50 -2.72
C LYS A 74 6.62 4.72 -1.78
N ARG A 75 5.40 5.21 -1.52
CA ARG A 75 4.44 4.50 -0.64
C ARG A 75 4.02 3.18 -1.27
N ARG A 76 3.67 3.18 -2.56
CA ARG A 76 3.30 1.95 -3.28
C ARG A 76 4.46 0.95 -3.31
N ARG A 77 5.69 1.43 -3.49
CA ARG A 77 6.89 0.60 -3.43
C ARG A 77 7.06 -0.04 -2.05
N LEU A 78 6.85 0.71 -0.96
CA LEU A 78 6.93 0.20 0.40
C LEU A 78 5.84 -0.84 0.66
N THR A 79 4.59 -0.58 0.30
CA THR A 79 3.50 -1.55 0.43
C THR A 79 3.80 -2.84 -0.32
N ARG A 80 4.30 -2.74 -1.57
CA ARG A 80 4.64 -3.93 -2.35
C ARG A 80 5.78 -4.72 -1.70
N LYS A 81 6.84 -4.04 -1.25
CA LYS A 81 7.95 -4.68 -0.55
C LYS A 81 7.52 -5.36 0.76
N ALA A 82 6.60 -4.75 1.50
CA ALA A 82 6.04 -5.35 2.71
C ALA A 82 5.30 -6.65 2.36
N VAL A 83 4.41 -6.61 1.37
CA VAL A 83 3.69 -7.80 0.89
C VAL A 83 4.64 -8.88 0.36
N GLU A 84 5.66 -8.50 -0.42
CA GLU A 84 6.69 -9.43 -0.91
C GLU A 84 7.44 -10.10 0.25
N LYS A 85 7.79 -9.34 1.30
CA LYS A 85 8.45 -9.87 2.50
C LYS A 85 7.52 -10.81 3.28
N ASP A 86 6.26 -10.45 3.45
CA ASP A 86 5.28 -11.29 4.15
C ASP A 86 5.12 -12.62 3.40
N MET A 87 4.99 -12.58 2.07
CA MET A 87 4.88 -13.78 1.23
C MET A 87 6.10 -14.70 1.33
N GLU A 88 7.32 -14.14 1.32
CA GLU A 88 8.53 -14.95 1.50
C GLU A 88 8.54 -15.60 2.88
N SER A 89 8.15 -14.85 3.92
CA SER A 89 8.08 -15.37 5.28
C SER A 89 7.08 -16.52 5.42
N TYR A 90 5.88 -16.39 4.84
CA TYR A 90 4.91 -17.49 4.79
C TYR A 90 5.44 -18.70 4.04
N ARG A 91 6.19 -18.47 2.94
CA ARG A 91 6.79 -19.54 2.14
C ARG A 91 7.84 -20.31 2.94
N GLU A 92 8.71 -19.62 3.66
CA GLU A 92 9.73 -20.26 4.51
C GLU A 92 9.09 -21.11 5.61
N VAL A 93 8.12 -20.57 6.35
CA VAL A 93 7.40 -21.33 7.38
C VAL A 93 6.69 -22.54 6.79
N SER A 94 6.01 -22.38 5.66
CA SER A 94 5.32 -23.49 4.99
C SER A 94 6.28 -24.60 4.59
N MET A 95 7.46 -24.25 4.05
CA MET A 95 8.48 -25.22 3.70
C MET A 95 9.06 -25.94 4.91
N TYR A 96 9.28 -25.22 6.01
CA TYR A 96 9.74 -25.81 7.27
C TYR A 96 8.74 -26.82 7.82
N LEU A 97 7.46 -26.47 7.89
CA LEU A 97 6.39 -27.36 8.35
C LEU A 97 6.33 -28.63 7.49
N ILE A 98 6.32 -28.48 6.16
CA ILE A 98 6.29 -29.62 5.23
C ILE A 98 7.54 -30.50 5.41
N SER A 99 8.71 -29.92 5.67
CA SER A 99 9.95 -30.65 5.88
C SER A 99 9.87 -31.54 7.12
N ILE A 100 9.44 -30.99 8.26
CA ILE A 100 9.28 -31.75 9.51
C ILE A 100 8.21 -32.83 9.34
N LEU A 101 7.06 -32.51 8.75
CA LEU A 101 5.98 -33.48 8.59
C LEU A 101 6.32 -34.63 7.63
N ARG A 102 7.17 -34.39 6.61
CA ARG A 102 7.53 -35.41 5.62
C ARG A 102 8.70 -36.28 6.04
N SER A 103 9.65 -35.74 6.81
CA SER A 103 10.95 -36.39 7.03
C SER A 103 11.51 -36.21 8.44
N GLY A 104 10.80 -35.51 9.32
CA GLY A 104 11.17 -35.37 10.74
C GLY A 104 10.93 -36.66 11.51
N LYS A 105 11.61 -36.79 12.65
CA LYS A 105 11.37 -37.88 13.61
C LYS A 105 10.07 -37.61 14.36
N GLU A 106 9.52 -38.63 15.03
CA GLU A 106 8.31 -38.49 15.85
C GLU A 106 8.46 -37.39 16.90
N ASP A 107 9.63 -37.28 17.54
CA ASP A 107 9.92 -36.22 18.50
C ASP A 107 9.87 -34.82 17.87
N ASP A 108 10.39 -34.66 16.66
CA ASP A 108 10.40 -33.38 15.94
C ASP A 108 8.96 -32.95 15.60
N VAL A 109 8.14 -33.89 15.13
CA VAL A 109 6.72 -33.65 14.84
C VAL A 109 5.95 -33.33 16.13
N ASN A 110 6.19 -34.07 17.21
CA ASN A 110 5.53 -33.84 18.49
C ASN A 110 5.91 -32.49 19.10
N ASN A 111 7.17 -32.07 18.97
CA ASN A 111 7.63 -30.76 19.42
C ASN A 111 6.99 -29.64 18.60
N LEU A 112 6.95 -29.78 17.28
CA LEU A 112 6.27 -28.83 16.39
C LEU A 112 4.79 -28.66 16.77
N VAL A 113 4.08 -29.76 17.03
CA VAL A 113 2.67 -29.71 17.45
C VAL A 113 2.52 -28.98 18.79
N LYS A 114 3.39 -29.27 19.78
CA LYS A 114 3.37 -28.58 21.08
C LYS A 114 3.59 -27.08 20.93
N GLU A 115 4.56 -26.66 20.13
CA GLU A 115 4.85 -25.24 19.88
C GLU A 115 3.63 -24.53 19.28
N VAL A 116 3.04 -25.10 18.23
CA VAL A 116 1.87 -24.51 17.56
C VAL A 116 0.66 -24.47 18.49
N GLN A 117 0.46 -25.47 19.36
CA GLN A 117 -0.64 -25.50 20.32
C GLN A 117 -0.45 -24.57 21.52
N GLN A 118 0.79 -24.27 21.90
CA GLN A 118 1.10 -23.34 23.01
C GLN A 118 0.98 -21.88 22.61
N ALA A 119 1.00 -21.58 21.31
CA ALA A 119 0.86 -20.23 20.82
C ALA A 119 -0.50 -19.61 21.18
N SER A 120 -0.47 -18.34 21.60
CA SER A 120 -1.67 -17.60 22.03
C SER A 120 -2.63 -17.25 20.88
N SER A 121 -2.12 -17.26 19.65
CA SER A 121 -2.86 -16.98 18.41
C SER A 121 -2.13 -17.57 17.20
N LEU A 122 -2.80 -17.60 16.05
CA LEU A 122 -2.18 -18.03 14.80
C LEU A 122 -0.99 -17.14 14.40
N ASP A 123 -1.13 -15.82 14.59
CA ASP A 123 -0.06 -14.86 14.32
C ASP A 123 1.14 -15.05 15.27
N SER A 124 0.87 -15.38 16.54
CA SER A 124 1.91 -15.75 17.50
C SER A 124 2.64 -17.01 17.04
N ALA A 125 1.91 -18.07 16.66
CA ALA A 125 2.49 -19.32 16.20
C ALA A 125 3.41 -19.09 14.97
N LEU A 126 2.97 -18.26 14.03
CA LEU A 126 3.76 -17.91 12.85
C LEU A 126 5.05 -17.16 13.23
N ALA A 127 4.97 -16.20 14.15
CA ALA A 127 6.15 -15.47 14.63
C ALA A 127 7.14 -16.37 15.38
N ASP A 128 6.62 -17.28 16.21
CA ASP A 128 7.43 -18.25 16.97
C ASP A 128 8.17 -19.20 16.00
N LEU A 129 7.48 -19.74 15.00
CA LEU A 129 8.07 -20.59 13.95
C LEU A 129 9.13 -19.82 13.12
N GLN A 130 8.88 -18.56 12.79
CA GLN A 130 9.87 -17.72 12.08
C GLN A 130 11.15 -17.52 12.89
N SER A 131 11.03 -17.39 14.22
CA SER A 131 12.17 -17.27 15.13
C SER A 131 13.03 -18.53 15.11
N LEU A 132 12.40 -19.71 15.12
CA LEU A 132 13.10 -20.99 15.05
C LEU A 132 13.88 -21.14 13.74
N ILE A 133 13.24 -20.87 12.59
CA ILE A 133 13.88 -20.95 11.27
C ILE A 133 15.07 -19.98 11.15
N SER A 134 14.97 -18.80 11.79
CA SER A 134 16.05 -17.81 11.78
C SER A 134 17.23 -18.21 12.67
N GLY A 135 16.97 -18.94 13.76
CA GLY A 135 17.98 -19.47 14.67
C GLY A 135 18.78 -20.63 14.09
N GLU A 136 18.16 -21.49 13.27
CA GLU A 136 18.84 -22.63 12.62
C GLU A 136 19.81 -22.22 11.50
N LYS A 137 19.65 -21.01 10.94
CA LYS A 137 20.50 -20.50 9.85
C LYS A 137 21.80 -19.85 10.31
N SER A 138 22.03 -19.71 11.63
CA SER A 138 23.20 -19.04 12.21
C SER A 138 24.24 -20.03 12.75
#